data_AF-A0A2U2Z343-F1
#
_entry.id   AF-A0A2U2Z343-F1
#
_cell.length_a   1.000
_cell.length_b   1.000
_cell.length_c   1.000
_cell.angle_alpha   90.00
_cell.angle_beta   90.00
_cell.angle_gamma   90.00
#
_symmetry.space_group_name_H-M   'P 1'
#
loop_
_entity.id
_entity.type
_entity.pdbx_description
1 polymer ?
#
loop_
_entity_poly.entity_id
_entity_poly.type
_entity_poly.pdbx_seq_one_letter_code
_entity_poly.pdbx_strand_id
1 'polypeptide(L)' 'MVEECPLHALTATGDFAYFGNVAHFMAGLPLPGPSAIRWTESEEHIRSAWRRLVQDRQEHLRTRDWPPRQA' A
#
# COMPACT_ATOMS: atom_id res chain seq x y z
N MET A 1 8.03 -8.11 -21.28
CA MET A 1 6.86 -8.58 -20.52
C MET A 1 6.95 -7.92 -19.17
N VAL A 2 6.28 -6.78 -19.02
CA VAL A 2 6.29 -6.03 -17.78
C VAL A 2 5.29 -6.71 -16.87
N GLU A 3 5.77 -7.25 -15.76
CA GLU A 3 4.97 -7.75 -14.65
C GLU A 3 4.20 -6.54 -14.10
N GLU A 4 3.04 -6.25 -14.70
CA GLU A 4 2.06 -5.30 -14.18
C GLU A 4 1.77 -5.71 -12.74
N CYS A 5 2.10 -4.83 -11.79
CA CYS A 5 1.94 -5.07 -10.37
C CYS A 5 0.49 -5.56 -10.12
N PRO A 6 0.27 -6.76 -9.55
CA PRO A 6 -1.01 -7.48 -9.61
C PRO A 6 -2.19 -6.71 -9.03
N LEU A 7 -1.91 -5.69 -8.22
CA LEU A 7 -2.91 -4.75 -7.73
C LEU A 7 -3.55 -3.93 -8.86
N HIS A 8 -2.77 -3.37 -9.80
CA HIS A 8 -3.32 -2.49 -10.86
C HIS A 8 -4.36 -3.22 -11.72
N ALA A 9 -4.02 -4.43 -12.18
CA ALA A 9 -4.90 -5.27 -12.99
C ALA A 9 -6.18 -5.71 -12.25
N LEU A 10 -6.08 -6.00 -10.95
CA LEU A 10 -7.25 -6.37 -10.13
C LEU A 10 -8.15 -5.17 -9.78
N THR A 11 -7.58 -3.96 -9.76
CA THR A 11 -8.31 -2.73 -9.42
C THR A 11 -8.88 -1.97 -10.62
N ALA A 12 -8.49 -2.34 -11.85
CA ALA A 12 -8.95 -1.68 -13.08
C ALA A 12 -10.45 -1.86 -13.34
N THR A 13 -11.04 -2.95 -12.86
CA THR A 13 -12.48 -3.24 -12.97
C THR A 13 -13.20 -2.71 -11.74
N GLY A 14 -13.67 -1.46 -11.84
CA GLY A 14 -14.81 -0.84 -11.13
C GLY A 14 -14.88 -0.92 -9.60
N ASP A 15 -15.01 -2.12 -9.05
CA ASP A 15 -15.33 -2.39 -7.65
C ASP A 15 -14.13 -2.25 -6.70
N PHE A 16 -12.90 -2.39 -7.22
CA PHE A 16 -11.67 -2.38 -6.39
C PHE A 16 -10.73 -1.22 -6.68
N ALA A 17 -11.12 -0.28 -7.55
CA ALA A 17 -10.32 0.89 -7.93
C ALA A 17 -9.82 1.71 -6.71
N TYR A 18 -10.54 1.67 -5.59
CA TYR A 18 -10.14 2.35 -4.36
C TYR A 18 -8.84 1.77 -3.76
N PHE A 19 -8.53 0.48 -3.93
CA PHE A 19 -7.27 -0.08 -3.43
C PHE A 19 -6.05 0.55 -4.12
N GLY A 20 -6.17 0.95 -5.39
CA GLY A 20 -5.13 1.72 -6.08
C GLY A 20 -4.89 3.07 -5.41
N ASN A 21 -5.96 3.80 -5.09
CA ASN A 21 -5.87 5.08 -4.38
C ASN A 21 -5.27 4.93 -2.97
N VAL A 22 -5.66 3.87 -2.22
CA VAL A 22 -5.05 3.54 -0.92
C VAL A 22 -3.56 3.23 -1.08
N ALA A 23 -3.17 2.43 -2.09
CA ALA A 23 -1.77 2.10 -2.34
C ALA A 23 -0.91 3.32 -2.68
N HIS A 24 -1.40 4.20 -3.55
CA HIS A 24 -0.72 5.46 -3.88
C HIS A 24 -0.57 6.35 -2.63
N PHE A 25 -1.64 6.51 -1.85
CA PHE A 25 -1.62 7.29 -0.62
C PHE A 25 -0.61 6.73 0.40
N MET A 26 -0.60 5.41 0.62
CA MET A 26 0.32 4.73 1.53
C MET A 26 1.78 4.83 1.08
N ALA A 27 2.02 4.84 -0.23
CA ALA A 27 3.34 4.99 -0.83
C ALA A 27 3.80 6.46 -0.95
N GLY A 28 2.93 7.43 -0.65
CA GLY A 28 3.22 8.86 -0.86
C GLY A 28 3.35 9.24 -2.34
N LEU A 29 2.74 8.45 -3.23
CA LEU A 29 2.74 8.67 -4.67
C LEU A 29 1.58 9.60 -5.07
N PRO A 30 1.73 10.36 -6.17
CA PRO A 30 0.64 11.18 -6.69
C PRO A 30 -0.55 10.29 -7.06
N LEU A 31 -1.76 10.71 -6.71
CA LEU A 31 -2.98 9.99 -7.06
C LEU A 31 -3.24 10.13 -8.58
N PRO A 32 -3.64 9.04 -9.28
CA PRO A 32 -3.94 9.07 -10.71
C PRO A 32 -5.23 9.83 -11.04
N GLY A 33 -6.01 10.24 -10.03
CA GLY A 33 -7.24 11.01 -10.16
C GLY A 33 -7.78 11.46 -8.80
N PRO A 34 -8.93 12.16 -8.75
CA PRO A 34 -9.56 12.52 -7.50
C PRO A 34 -9.90 11.27 -6.68
N SER A 35 -9.43 11.23 -5.44
CA SER A 35 -9.71 10.12 -4.52
C SER A 35 -11.17 10.20 -4.05
N ALA A 36 -11.93 9.13 -4.30
CA ALA A 36 -13.24 8.93 -3.69
C ALA A 36 -13.16 8.50 -2.20
N ILE A 37 -11.95 8.25 -1.69
CA ILE A 37 -11.73 7.77 -0.33
C ILE A 37 -11.70 8.94 0.62
N ARG A 38 -12.56 8.88 1.64
CA ARG A 38 -12.51 9.75 2.81
C ARG A 38 -11.94 8.97 3.99
N TRP A 39 -10.84 9.46 4.54
CA TRP A 39 -10.22 8.88 5.73
C TRP A 39 -11.04 9.20 6.99
N THR A 40 -11.07 8.25 7.93
CA THR A 40 -11.75 8.41 9.22
C THR A 40 -11.04 9.41 10.13
N GLU A 41 -9.74 9.58 9.95
CA GLU A 41 -8.87 10.54 10.65
C GLU A 41 -8.13 11.43 9.63
N SER A 42 -7.29 12.35 10.12
CA SER A 42 -6.47 13.17 9.23
C SER A 42 -5.52 12.30 8.40
N GLU A 43 -5.30 12.70 7.15
CA GLU A 43 -4.40 11.99 6.24
C GLU A 43 -2.99 11.82 6.81
N GLU A 44 -2.49 12.85 7.51
CA GLU A 44 -1.20 12.81 8.18
C GLU A 44 -1.15 11.74 9.28
N HIS A 45 -2.23 11.62 10.06
CA HIS A 45 -2.33 10.61 11.11
C HIS A 45 -2.30 9.21 10.50
N ILE A 46 -3.13 8.96 9.48
CA ILE A 46 -3.19 7.67 8.79
C ILE A 46 -1.82 7.32 8.18
N ARG A 47 -1.15 8.28 7.53
CA ARG A 47 0.17 8.08 6.92
C ARG A 47 1.23 7.73 7.98
N SER A 48 1.19 8.39 9.12
CA SER A 48 2.12 8.16 10.22
C SER A 48 1.90 6.79 10.87
N ALA A 49 0.63 6.42 11.11
CA ALA A 49 0.25 5.12 11.64
C ALA A 49 0.66 3.97 10.70
N TRP A 50 0.39 4.13 9.40
CA TRP A 50 0.81 3.16 8.37
C TRP A 50 2.33 2.98 8.34
N ARG A 51 3.08 4.09 8.34
CA ARG A 51 4.54 4.07 8.34
C ARG A 51 5.09 3.31 9.55
N ARG A 52 4.53 3.54 10.75
CA ARG A 52 4.92 2.83 11.96
C ARG A 52 4.67 1.32 11.82
N LEU A 53 3.49 0.92 11.36
CA LEU A 53 3.16 -0.50 11.17
C LEU A 53 4.11 -1.21 10.18
N VAL A 54 4.47 -0.54 9.09
CA VAL A 54 5.43 -1.09 8.12
C VAL A 54 6.82 -1.25 8.75
N GLN A 55 7.29 -0.25 9.52
CA GLN A 55 8.57 -0.31 10.21
C GLN A 55 8.61 -1.43 11.24
N ASP A 56 7.58 -1.54 12.09
CA ASP A 56 7.47 -2.61 13.10
C ASP A 56 7.49 -3.99 12.43
N ARG A 57 6.81 -4.14 11.30
CA ARG A 57 6.84 -5.38 10.51
C ARG A 57 8.21 -5.66 9.92
N GLN A 58 8.89 -4.66 9.37
CA GLN A 58 10.24 -4.82 8.82
C GLN A 58 11.23 -5.25 9.91
N GLU A 59 11.14 -4.65 11.10
CA GLU A 59 11.97 -5.03 12.24
C GLU A 59 11.67 -6.46 12.70
N HIS A 60 10.38 -6.83 12.80
CA HIS A 60 9.98 -8.21 13.11
C HIS A 60 10.49 -9.23 12.08
N LEU A 61 10.47 -8.89 10.79
CA LEU A 61 10.96 -9.76 9.71
C LEU A 61 12.48 -9.81 9.62
N ARG A 62 13.19 -8.77 10.09
CA ARG A 62 14.65 -8.74 10.18
C ARG A 62 15.14 -9.54 11.39
N THR A 63 14.41 -9.47 12.50
CA THR A 63 14.74 -10.16 13.75
C THR A 63 14.31 -11.62 13.75
N ARG A 64 13.24 -11.97 13.01
CA ARG A 64 13.05 -13.35 12.55
C ARG A 64 14.12 -13.66 11.52
N ASP A 65 14.91 -14.70 11.75
CA ASP A 65 15.65 -15.39 10.70
C ASP A 65 14.63 -15.97 9.71
N TRP A 66 14.20 -15.14 8.76
CA TRP A 66 13.25 -15.52 7.73
C TRP A 66 14.05 -16.20 6.61
N PRO A 67 13.76 -17.47 6.26
CA PRO A 67 14.50 -18.15 5.21
C PRO A 67 14.36 -17.39 3.89
N PRO A 68 15.40 -17.33 3.05
CA PRO A 68 15.37 -16.58 1.80
C PRO A 68 14.14 -16.99 0.97
N ARG A 69 13.48 -15.99 0.39
CA ARG A 69 12.30 -16.15 -0.46
C ARG A 69 12.68 -17.13 -1.59
N GLN A 70 12.11 -18.33 -1.59
CA GLN A 70 12.38 -19.28 -2.68
C GLN A 70 11.83 -18.67 -3.97
N ALA A 71 12.72 -18.58 -4.96
CA ALA A 71 12.46 -18.06 -6.31
C ALA A 71 11.74 -19.10 -7.16
#